data_AF-A0A946AMF0-F1
#
_entry.id   AF-A0A946AMF0-F1
#
_cell.length_a   1.000
_cell.length_b   1.000
_cell.length_c   1.000
_cell.angle_alpha   90.00
_cell.angle_beta   90.00
_cell.angle_gamma   90.00
#
_symmetry.space_group_name_H-M   'P 1'
#
loop_
_entity.id
_entity.type
_entity.pdbx_description
1 polymer ?
#
loop_
_entity_poly.entity_id
_entity_poly.type
_entity_poly.pdbx_seq_one_letter_code
_entity_poly.pdbx_strand_id
1 'polypeptide(L)'
;MSNAPTAVLKHKATNGWNLFWLIALPISIMMVVAMMGVDMSSGPGVSTMIGFSVRWAVPFIFLVVAASAVQTLFPGPFPAWWLRNRKYIGLCFAVAMAWQGTFIFMMSNFYSDYYYDNVYLLRDQLEGSVGYIFLTAMVFTSFQFGRKRLSPMQWKVLHRSGIYFLFAYPFSVYWWILSNYDNPEPIDYVFYWCGFTAFALRIIAWGKKRILAARKNTPESSTPLAFKFMGGTIFSIGLLASVATLYTQDQITNFLTAPQWSADLVLWLPFWPFEPFLSLFIMGLGTMMFTKVSASTEQTRVTALDPQTE
;
A
#
# COMPACT_ATOMS: atom_id res chain seq x y z
N MET A 1 0.56 6.72 -39.09
CA MET A 1 -0.62 6.73 -38.19
C MET A 1 -0.12 6.76 -36.75
N SER A 2 -0.29 7.87 -36.03
CA SER A 2 0.06 7.91 -34.60
C SER A 2 -1.03 7.13 -33.85
N ASN A 3 -0.62 6.17 -33.01
CA ASN A 3 -1.58 5.41 -32.21
C ASN A 3 -2.31 6.39 -31.27
N ALA A 4 -3.57 6.69 -31.55
CA ALA A 4 -4.46 7.55 -30.76
C ALA A 4 -4.32 7.41 -29.21
N PRO A 5 -4.17 6.20 -28.62
CA PRO A 5 -3.94 6.06 -27.17
C PRO A 5 -2.64 6.72 -26.68
N THR A 6 -1.62 6.83 -27.52
CA THR A 6 -0.36 7.51 -27.16
C THR A 6 -0.51 9.03 -27.21
N ALA A 7 -1.39 9.56 -28.07
CA ALA A 7 -1.66 10.99 -28.15
C ALA A 7 -2.35 11.51 -26.89
N VAL A 8 -3.35 10.78 -26.36
CA VAL A 8 -4.06 11.13 -25.12
C VAL A 8 -3.11 11.19 -23.93
N LEU A 9 -2.18 10.24 -23.80
CA LEU A 9 -1.19 10.20 -22.71
C LEU A 9 -0.15 11.35 -22.78
N LYS A 10 0.01 11.95 -23.95
CA LYS A 10 0.90 13.10 -24.17
C LYS A 10 0.16 14.44 -24.06
N HIS A 11 -1.17 14.43 -24.06
CA HIS A 11 -1.97 15.63 -24.00
C HIS A 11 -1.72 16.41 -22.70
N LYS A 12 -1.74 17.74 -22.77
CA LYS A 12 -1.45 18.61 -21.62
C LYS A 12 -2.46 18.42 -20.48
N ALA A 13 -3.72 18.10 -20.80
CA ALA A 13 -4.78 17.93 -19.80
C ALA A 13 -4.59 16.67 -18.93
N THR A 14 -3.97 15.62 -19.47
CA THR A 14 -3.76 14.33 -18.79
C THR A 14 -2.42 14.28 -18.05
N ASN A 15 -1.74 15.41 -17.88
CA ASN A 15 -0.43 15.48 -17.23
C ASN A 15 -0.33 16.66 -16.28
N GLY A 16 0.51 16.51 -15.26
CA GLY A 16 0.87 17.63 -14.41
C GLY A 16 -0.28 18.14 -13.55
N TRP A 17 -0.29 19.45 -13.33
CA TRP A 17 -1.35 20.15 -12.59
C TRP A 17 -2.71 20.08 -13.25
N ASN A 18 -2.78 19.96 -14.58
CA ASN A 18 -4.07 19.83 -15.25
C ASN A 18 -4.75 18.50 -14.90
N LEU A 19 -3.98 17.41 -14.84
CA LEU A 19 -4.49 16.11 -14.38
C LEU A 19 -4.96 16.20 -12.93
N PHE A 20 -4.20 16.88 -12.08
CA PHE A 20 -4.60 17.11 -10.70
C PHE A 20 -5.96 17.80 -10.62
N TRP A 21 -6.16 18.94 -11.29
CA TRP A 21 -7.44 19.65 -11.25
C TRP A 21 -8.58 18.87 -11.89
N LEU A 22 -8.29 18.15 -12.98
CA LEU A 22 -9.27 17.29 -13.67
C LEU A 22 -9.85 16.22 -12.73
N ILE A 23 -9.09 15.76 -11.74
CA ILE A 23 -9.51 14.75 -10.77
C ILE A 23 -9.99 15.38 -9.46
N ALA A 24 -9.26 16.35 -8.92
CA ALA A 24 -9.53 16.96 -7.62
C ALA A 24 -10.85 17.74 -7.61
N LEU A 25 -11.21 18.42 -8.70
CA LEU A 25 -12.46 19.17 -8.78
C LEU A 25 -13.68 18.24 -8.71
N PRO A 26 -13.80 17.18 -9.53
CA PRO A 26 -14.87 16.20 -9.38
C PRO A 26 -14.97 15.60 -7.97
N ILE A 27 -13.84 15.25 -7.33
CA ILE A 27 -13.86 14.75 -5.94
C ILE A 27 -14.55 15.76 -5.03
N SER A 28 -14.12 17.02 -5.05
CA SER A 28 -14.70 18.06 -4.19
C SER A 28 -16.17 18.34 -4.51
N ILE A 29 -16.56 18.34 -5.79
CA ILE A 29 -17.96 18.49 -6.20
C ILE A 29 -18.80 17.33 -5.64
N MET A 30 -18.31 16.09 -5.76
CA MET A 30 -19.02 14.92 -5.23
C MET A 30 -19.12 14.94 -3.71
N MET A 31 -18.13 15.46 -2.99
CA MET A 31 -18.23 15.68 -1.54
C MET A 31 -19.36 16.63 -1.20
N VAL A 32 -19.43 17.79 -1.88
CA VAL A 32 -20.49 18.78 -1.65
C VAL A 32 -21.87 18.22 -2.00
N VAL A 33 -22.00 17.51 -3.12
CA VAL A 33 -23.27 16.88 -3.52
C VAL A 33 -23.70 15.84 -2.49
N ALA A 34 -22.79 15.01 -1.99
CA ALA A 34 -23.10 14.02 -0.96
C ALA A 34 -23.52 14.68 0.37
N MET A 35 -22.88 15.79 0.75
CA MET A 35 -23.28 16.57 1.94
C MET A 35 -24.72 17.07 1.86
N MET A 36 -25.24 17.37 0.67
CA MET A 36 -26.64 17.79 0.50
C MET A 36 -27.65 16.65 0.74
N GLY A 37 -27.20 15.40 0.70
CA GLY A 37 -28.03 14.22 0.89
C GLY A 37 -27.98 13.62 2.30
N VAL A 38 -27.20 14.20 3.21
CA VAL A 38 -27.06 13.71 4.59
C VAL A 38 -27.31 14.83 5.59
N ASP A 39 -27.75 14.47 6.80
CA ASP A 39 -27.96 15.44 7.86
C ASP A 39 -26.65 15.84 8.54
N MET A 40 -26.00 16.89 8.00
CA MET A 40 -24.78 17.48 8.56
C MET A 40 -24.98 18.18 9.92
N SER A 41 -26.24 18.31 10.38
CA SER A 41 -26.56 18.78 11.74
C SER A 41 -26.57 17.66 12.79
N SER A 42 -26.20 16.44 12.40
CA SER A 42 -26.12 15.27 13.27
C SER A 42 -24.75 14.58 13.21
N GLY A 43 -24.36 13.92 14.32
CA GLY A 43 -23.16 13.07 14.37
C GLY A 43 -23.17 11.97 13.30
N PRO A 44 -24.23 11.15 13.17
CA PRO A 44 -24.31 10.10 12.15
C PRO A 44 -24.12 10.61 10.70
N GLY A 45 -24.67 11.78 10.35
CA GLY A 45 -24.48 12.36 9.03
C GLY A 45 -23.03 12.73 8.75
N VAL A 46 -22.34 13.34 9.72
CA VAL A 46 -20.90 13.63 9.60
C VAL A 46 -20.07 12.34 9.52
N SER A 47 -20.42 11.31 10.30
CA SER A 47 -19.75 10.00 10.27
C SER A 47 -19.83 9.36 8.88
N THR A 48 -21.01 9.43 8.26
CA THR A 48 -21.24 8.95 6.89
C THR A 48 -20.30 9.63 5.89
N MET A 49 -20.06 10.93 6.05
CA MET A 49 -19.14 11.69 5.19
C MET A 49 -17.66 11.34 5.41
N ILE A 50 -17.27 10.94 6.63
CA ILE A 50 -15.92 10.39 6.90
C ILE A 50 -15.72 9.12 6.07
N GLY A 51 -16.65 8.16 6.13
CA GLY A 51 -16.58 6.93 5.33
C GLY A 51 -16.61 7.20 3.82
N PHE A 52 -17.50 8.08 3.38
CA PHE A 52 -17.62 8.45 1.96
C PHE A 52 -16.32 9.05 1.40
N SER A 53 -15.70 9.98 2.11
CA SER A 53 -14.43 10.59 1.70
C SER A 53 -13.27 9.59 1.64
N VAL A 54 -13.20 8.63 2.56
CA VAL A 54 -12.22 7.54 2.52
C VAL A 54 -12.39 6.68 1.27
N ARG A 55 -13.62 6.29 0.92
CA ARG A 55 -13.90 5.48 -0.29
C ARG A 55 -13.41 6.16 -1.58
N TRP A 56 -13.43 7.50 -1.62
CA TRP A 56 -12.82 8.26 -2.72
C TRP A 56 -11.29 8.30 -2.67
N ALA A 57 -10.69 8.33 -1.48
CA ALA A 57 -9.23 8.37 -1.31
C ALA A 57 -8.57 7.03 -1.69
N VAL A 58 -9.17 5.91 -1.31
CA VAL A 58 -8.62 4.53 -1.41
C VAL A 58 -8.05 4.18 -2.79
N PRO A 59 -8.75 4.40 -3.92
CA PRO A 59 -8.21 4.12 -5.24
C PRO A 59 -6.87 4.82 -5.50
N PHE A 60 -6.71 6.07 -5.06
CA PHE A 60 -5.54 6.87 -5.38
C PHE A 60 -4.28 6.38 -4.65
N ILE A 61 -4.39 5.98 -3.38
CA ILE A 61 -3.23 5.44 -2.67
C ILE A 61 -2.81 4.08 -3.24
N PHE A 62 -3.75 3.22 -3.61
CA PHE A 62 -3.45 1.95 -4.30
C PHE A 62 -2.79 2.21 -5.65
N LEU A 63 -3.26 3.21 -6.40
CA LEU A 63 -2.63 3.58 -7.67
C LEU A 63 -1.19 4.09 -7.47
N VAL A 64 -0.95 4.90 -6.44
CA VAL A 64 0.39 5.42 -6.10
C VAL A 64 1.34 4.29 -5.68
N VAL A 65 0.82 3.26 -4.99
CA VAL A 65 1.56 2.06 -4.61
C VAL A 65 1.85 1.20 -5.84
N ALA A 66 0.91 0.98 -6.74
CA ALA A 66 1.14 0.12 -7.90
C ALA A 66 2.09 0.73 -8.96
N ALA A 67 2.10 2.06 -9.12
CA ALA A 67 2.73 2.76 -10.25
C ALA A 67 4.14 2.27 -10.64
N SER A 68 5.08 2.20 -9.69
CA SER A 68 6.46 1.78 -10.01
C SER A 68 6.62 0.28 -10.24
N ALA A 69 5.74 -0.52 -9.65
CA ALA A 69 5.73 -1.96 -9.85
C ALA A 69 5.23 -2.30 -11.25
N VAL A 70 4.12 -1.68 -11.66
CA VAL A 70 3.56 -1.84 -13.01
C VAL A 70 4.58 -1.44 -14.08
N GLN A 71 5.24 -0.28 -13.94
CA GLN A 71 6.30 0.12 -14.89
C GLN A 71 7.49 -0.85 -14.92
N THR A 72 7.82 -1.50 -13.80
CA THR A 72 8.92 -2.47 -13.75
C THR A 72 8.53 -3.79 -14.44
N LEU A 73 7.30 -4.25 -14.24
CA LEU A 73 6.81 -5.52 -14.74
C LEU A 73 6.42 -5.44 -16.21
N PHE A 74 5.70 -4.39 -16.59
CA PHE A 74 5.11 -4.17 -17.90
C PHE A 74 5.52 -2.79 -18.45
N PRO A 75 6.80 -2.59 -18.83
CA PRO A 75 7.25 -1.30 -19.33
C PRO A 75 6.50 -0.94 -20.63
N GLY A 76 5.97 0.28 -20.70
CA GLY A 76 5.25 0.76 -21.87
C GLY A 76 4.78 2.21 -21.73
N PRO A 77 4.10 2.77 -22.75
CA PRO A 77 3.68 4.17 -22.74
C PRO A 77 2.74 4.52 -21.58
N PHE A 78 1.78 3.66 -21.27
CA PHE A 78 0.81 3.88 -20.18
C PHE A 78 1.46 3.77 -18.79
N PRO A 79 2.19 2.69 -18.44
CA PRO A 79 2.86 2.62 -17.14
C PRO A 79 3.91 3.73 -16.93
N ALA A 80 4.55 4.21 -17.99
CA ALA A 80 5.47 5.35 -17.92
C ALA A 80 4.73 6.66 -17.65
N TRP A 81 3.59 6.89 -18.31
CA TRP A 81 2.71 8.03 -18.04
C TRP A 81 2.21 8.01 -16.60
N TRP A 82 1.79 6.85 -16.11
CA TRP A 82 1.29 6.69 -14.75
C TRP A 82 2.38 6.98 -13.72
N LEU A 83 3.58 6.39 -13.89
CA LEU A 83 4.70 6.65 -13.00
C LEU A 83 5.11 8.12 -13.00
N ARG A 84 5.11 8.79 -14.16
CA ARG A 84 5.39 10.22 -14.30
C ARG A 84 4.37 11.08 -13.54
N ASN A 85 3.09 10.71 -13.58
CA ASN A 85 2.01 11.44 -12.93
C ASN A 85 1.72 11.00 -11.48
N ARG A 86 2.46 10.02 -10.94
CA ARG A 86 2.30 9.47 -9.58
C ARG A 86 2.20 10.56 -8.50
N LYS A 87 2.99 11.63 -8.61
CA LYS A 87 2.93 12.78 -7.68
C LYS A 87 1.53 13.41 -7.66
N TYR A 88 0.95 13.68 -8.83
CA TYR A 88 -0.35 14.36 -8.94
C TYR A 88 -1.50 13.45 -8.52
N ILE A 89 -1.42 12.16 -8.82
CA ILE A 89 -2.36 11.14 -8.31
C ILE A 89 -2.30 11.09 -6.76
N GLY A 90 -1.10 11.13 -6.18
CA GLY A 90 -0.94 11.20 -4.72
C GLY A 90 -1.44 12.52 -4.10
N LEU A 91 -1.43 13.62 -4.85
CA LEU A 91 -2.06 14.87 -4.40
C LEU A 91 -3.60 14.77 -4.46
N CYS A 92 -4.18 14.01 -5.40
CA CYS A 92 -5.63 13.76 -5.41
C CYS A 92 -6.06 12.92 -4.21
N PHE A 93 -5.26 11.92 -3.81
CA PHE A 93 -5.42 11.24 -2.52
C PHE A 93 -5.45 12.24 -1.37
N ALA A 94 -4.49 13.17 -1.33
CA ALA A 94 -4.43 14.18 -0.26
C ALA A 94 -5.66 15.10 -0.23
N VAL A 95 -6.26 15.44 -1.38
CA VAL A 95 -7.51 16.22 -1.43
C VAL A 95 -8.67 15.45 -0.82
N ALA A 96 -8.85 14.17 -1.16
CA ALA A 96 -9.89 13.33 -0.58
C ALA A 96 -9.71 13.17 0.95
N MET A 97 -8.46 12.99 1.40
CA MET A 97 -8.13 12.93 2.83
C MET A 97 -8.30 14.28 3.54
N ALA A 98 -8.12 15.41 2.85
CA ALA A 98 -8.39 16.73 3.44
C ALA A 98 -9.89 16.92 3.72
N TRP A 99 -10.76 16.43 2.84
CA TRP A 99 -12.19 16.37 3.10
C TRP A 99 -12.51 15.48 4.30
N GLN A 100 -11.92 14.27 4.35
CA GLN A 100 -12.06 13.40 5.52
C GLN A 100 -11.64 14.09 6.82
N GLY A 101 -10.46 14.73 6.82
CA GLY A 101 -9.94 15.45 7.99
C GLY A 101 -10.84 16.61 8.41
N THR A 102 -11.51 17.26 7.46
CA THR A 102 -12.52 18.30 7.73
C THR A 102 -13.74 17.71 8.46
N PHE A 103 -14.23 16.54 8.02
CA PHE A 103 -15.35 15.87 8.68
C PHE A 103 -14.97 15.29 10.05
N ILE A 104 -13.75 14.77 10.21
CA ILE A 104 -13.21 14.36 11.53
C ILE A 104 -13.13 15.56 12.46
N PHE A 105 -12.61 16.70 11.98
CA PHE A 105 -12.56 17.93 12.76
C PHE A 105 -13.96 18.39 13.17
N MET A 106 -14.93 18.37 12.25
CA MET A 106 -16.33 18.69 12.53
C MET A 106 -16.92 17.74 13.59
N MET A 107 -16.74 16.43 13.42
CA MET A 107 -17.17 15.40 14.36
C MET A 107 -16.62 15.65 15.77
N SER A 108 -15.31 15.88 15.88
CA SER A 108 -14.63 16.06 17.16
C SER A 108 -15.00 17.35 17.89
N ASN A 109 -15.38 18.42 17.20
CA ASN A 109 -15.67 19.72 17.82
C ASN A 109 -17.17 19.95 18.07
N PHE A 110 -18.04 19.45 17.20
CA PHE A 110 -19.48 19.73 17.26
C PHE A 110 -20.32 18.52 17.72
N TYR A 111 -19.76 17.31 17.67
CA TYR A 111 -20.45 16.07 18.02
C TYR A 111 -19.56 15.18 18.90
N SER A 112 -18.84 15.78 19.85
CA SER A 112 -17.87 15.09 20.72
C SER A 112 -18.48 13.92 21.48
N ASP A 113 -19.71 14.06 21.99
CA ASP A 113 -20.38 13.01 22.75
C ASP A 113 -20.62 11.78 21.86
N TYR A 114 -21.17 12.01 20.66
CA TYR A 114 -21.34 10.95 19.66
C TYR A 114 -20.00 10.32 19.24
N TYR A 115 -18.95 11.14 19.09
CA TYR A 115 -17.61 10.69 18.73
C TYR A 115 -17.03 9.74 19.77
N TYR A 116 -17.04 10.13 21.06
CA TYR A 116 -16.49 9.30 22.13
C TYR A 116 -17.32 8.04 22.38
N ASP A 117 -18.64 8.11 22.22
CA ASP A 117 -19.53 6.98 22.48
C ASP A 117 -19.55 5.94 21.35
N ASN A 118 -19.38 6.36 20.08
CA ASN A 118 -19.67 5.50 18.93
C ASN A 118 -18.52 5.34 17.93
N VAL A 119 -17.52 6.21 17.94
CA VAL A 119 -16.47 6.25 16.90
C VAL A 119 -15.07 6.09 17.48
N TYR A 120 -14.85 6.57 18.71
CA TYR A 120 -13.53 6.62 19.30
C TYR A 120 -12.99 5.24 19.66
N LEU A 121 -11.89 4.86 19.01
CA LEU A 121 -11.02 3.76 19.42
C LEU A 121 -9.59 4.29 19.46
N LEU A 122 -8.89 4.09 20.58
CA LEU A 122 -7.54 4.62 20.77
C LEU A 122 -6.59 4.18 19.65
N ARG A 123 -6.65 2.90 19.25
CA ARG A 123 -5.85 2.35 18.15
C ARG A 123 -6.10 3.10 16.85
N ASP A 124 -7.36 3.27 16.48
CA ASP A 124 -7.75 3.93 15.23
C ASP A 124 -7.37 5.41 15.24
N GLN A 125 -7.43 6.06 16.41
CA GLN A 125 -6.97 7.43 16.62
C GLN A 125 -5.44 7.56 16.46
N LEU A 126 -4.67 6.61 16.99
CA LEU A 126 -3.20 6.56 16.81
C LEU A 126 -2.86 6.36 15.33
N GLU A 127 -3.49 5.40 14.68
CA GLU A 127 -3.32 5.12 13.25
C GLU A 127 -3.65 6.35 12.38
N GLY A 128 -4.80 6.98 12.63
CA GLY A 128 -5.24 8.18 11.93
C GLY A 128 -4.29 9.35 12.13
N SER A 129 -3.90 9.63 13.38
CA SER A 129 -3.00 10.74 13.73
C SER A 129 -1.63 10.59 13.06
N VAL A 130 -1.02 9.40 13.14
CA VAL A 130 0.26 9.11 12.49
C VAL A 130 0.12 9.22 10.96
N GLY A 131 -1.00 8.74 10.41
CA GLY A 131 -1.34 8.88 8.99
C GLY A 131 -1.37 10.34 8.54
N TYR A 132 -2.06 11.22 9.27
CA TYR A 132 -2.12 12.64 8.95
C TYR A 132 -0.79 13.37 9.09
N ILE A 133 0.07 12.97 10.04
CA ILE A 133 1.45 13.50 10.14
C ILE A 133 2.25 13.13 8.89
N PHE A 134 2.23 11.86 8.47
CA PHE A 134 2.90 11.42 7.25
C PHE A 134 2.36 12.14 6.02
N LEU A 135 1.03 12.19 5.88
CA LEU A 135 0.37 12.83 4.73
C LEU A 135 0.76 14.31 4.63
N THR A 136 0.65 15.05 5.73
CA THR A 136 0.98 16.48 5.77
C THR A 136 2.44 16.73 5.42
N ALA A 137 3.37 15.97 6.03
CA ALA A 137 4.79 16.07 5.74
C ALA A 137 5.10 15.73 4.26
N MET A 138 4.45 14.71 3.71
CA MET A 138 4.62 14.32 2.30
C MET A 138 4.05 15.36 1.33
N VAL A 139 2.88 15.94 1.62
CA VAL A 139 2.28 17.02 0.82
C VAL A 139 3.21 18.23 0.83
N PHE A 140 3.61 18.69 2.01
CA PHE A 140 4.53 19.82 2.16
C PHE A 140 5.83 19.63 1.38
N THR A 141 6.42 18.42 1.46
CA THR A 141 7.69 18.08 0.78
C THR A 141 7.52 17.66 -0.69
N SER A 142 6.29 17.65 -1.20
CA SER A 142 6.01 17.45 -2.64
C SER A 142 6.18 18.73 -3.44
N PHE A 143 6.18 19.90 -2.79
CA PHE A 143 6.46 21.19 -3.39
C PHE A 143 7.94 21.56 -3.29
N GLN A 144 8.42 22.41 -4.19
CA GLN A 144 9.83 22.77 -4.25
C GLN A 144 10.33 23.41 -2.95
N PHE A 145 9.51 24.23 -2.29
CA PHE A 145 9.86 24.90 -1.04
C PHE A 145 10.11 23.90 0.10
N GLY A 146 9.26 22.87 0.23
CA GLY A 146 9.41 21.84 1.27
C GLY A 146 10.49 20.83 0.89
N ARG A 147 10.58 20.46 -0.40
CA ARG A 147 11.60 19.54 -0.90
C ARG A 147 13.02 20.02 -0.62
N LYS A 148 13.28 21.33 -0.70
CA LYS A 148 14.60 21.94 -0.43
C LYS A 148 15.05 21.79 1.03
N ARG A 149 14.14 21.49 1.97
CA ARG A 149 14.46 21.33 3.40
C ARG A 149 14.96 19.94 3.79
N LEU A 150 14.94 18.98 2.86
CA LEU A 150 15.34 17.59 3.12
C LEU A 150 16.49 17.16 2.20
N SER A 151 17.40 16.35 2.74
CA SER A 151 18.36 15.61 1.90
C SER A 151 17.62 14.62 0.99
N PRO A 152 18.22 14.20 -0.14
CA PRO A 152 17.63 13.17 -0.99
C PRO A 152 17.28 11.87 -0.25
N MET A 153 18.10 11.49 0.74
CA MET A 153 17.86 10.29 1.55
C MET A 153 16.67 10.48 2.50
N GLN A 154 16.62 11.60 3.23
CA GLN A 154 15.50 11.90 4.13
C GLN A 154 14.17 11.94 3.38
N TRP A 155 14.15 12.61 2.23
CA TRP A 155 12.96 12.66 1.38
C TRP A 155 12.51 11.27 0.91
N LYS A 156 13.47 10.43 0.50
CA LYS A 156 13.20 9.05 0.07
C LYS A 156 12.67 8.18 1.21
N VAL A 157 13.23 8.32 2.41
CA VAL A 157 12.76 7.59 3.60
C VAL A 157 11.33 8.03 3.93
N LEU A 158 11.08 9.34 4.08
CA LEU A 158 9.77 9.91 4.39
C LEU A 158 8.69 9.45 3.40
N HIS A 159 8.93 9.60 2.10
CA HIS A 159 7.95 9.21 1.08
C HIS A 159 7.82 7.69 0.94
N ARG A 160 8.82 6.91 1.30
CA ARG A 160 8.71 5.44 1.29
C ARG A 160 7.92 4.94 2.48
N SER A 161 8.26 5.39 3.69
CA SER A 161 7.55 4.99 4.91
C SER A 161 6.11 5.50 4.89
N GLY A 162 5.90 6.77 4.56
CA GLY A 162 4.57 7.37 4.51
C GLY A 162 3.64 6.69 3.51
N ILE A 163 4.12 6.31 2.31
CA ILE A 163 3.28 5.61 1.34
C ILE A 163 2.88 4.21 1.82
N TYR A 164 3.77 3.49 2.50
CA TYR A 164 3.41 2.17 3.03
C TYR A 164 2.51 2.26 4.26
N PHE A 165 2.70 3.26 5.12
CA PHE A 165 1.82 3.51 6.24
C PHE A 165 0.41 3.90 5.77
N LEU A 166 0.30 4.85 4.84
CA LEU A 166 -0.97 5.30 4.26
C LEU A 166 -1.66 4.23 3.42
N PHE A 167 -0.91 3.26 2.87
CA PHE A 167 -1.47 2.08 2.22
C PHE A 167 -1.99 1.06 3.23
N ALA A 168 -1.24 0.86 4.32
CA ALA A 168 -1.54 -0.15 5.32
C ALA A 168 -2.93 0.08 5.94
N TYR A 169 -3.27 1.33 6.21
CA TYR A 169 -4.56 1.70 6.80
C TYR A 169 -5.77 1.20 5.99
N PRO A 170 -6.03 1.67 4.75
CA PRO A 170 -7.19 1.21 3.99
C PRO A 170 -7.12 -0.28 3.65
N PHE A 171 -5.93 -0.84 3.40
CA PHE A 171 -5.81 -2.28 3.16
C PHE A 171 -6.24 -3.11 4.38
N SER A 172 -5.82 -2.68 5.58
CA SER A 172 -6.24 -3.28 6.86
C SER A 172 -7.75 -3.15 7.05
N VAL A 173 -8.32 -1.95 6.85
CA VAL A 173 -9.75 -1.70 6.99
C VAL A 173 -10.58 -2.64 6.12
N TYR A 174 -10.26 -2.79 4.83
CA TYR A 174 -11.03 -3.67 3.96
C TYR A 174 -10.81 -5.15 4.26
N TRP A 175 -9.64 -5.54 4.77
CA TRP A 175 -9.47 -6.90 5.28
C TRP A 175 -10.41 -7.18 6.46
N TRP A 176 -10.48 -6.26 7.44
CA TRP A 176 -11.37 -6.37 8.60
C TRP A 176 -12.86 -6.35 8.20
N ILE A 177 -13.24 -5.50 7.24
CA ILE A 177 -14.61 -5.48 6.72
C ILE A 177 -15.00 -6.86 6.16
N LEU A 178 -14.12 -7.47 5.37
CA LEU A 178 -14.39 -8.77 4.76
C LEU A 178 -14.27 -9.95 5.73
N SER A 179 -13.53 -9.81 6.82
CA SER A 179 -13.26 -10.90 7.76
C SER A 179 -14.20 -10.94 8.97
N ASN A 180 -14.68 -9.78 9.43
CA ASN A 180 -15.38 -9.64 10.71
C ASN A 180 -16.86 -9.23 10.55
N TYR A 181 -17.25 -8.62 9.43
CA TYR A 181 -18.63 -8.16 9.25
C TYR A 181 -19.44 -9.17 8.43
N ASP A 182 -20.68 -9.43 8.86
CA ASP A 182 -21.55 -10.43 8.26
C ASP A 182 -22.03 -10.08 6.84
N ASN A 183 -22.06 -8.78 6.48
CA ASN A 183 -22.63 -8.30 5.22
C ASN A 183 -21.74 -7.25 4.53
N PRO A 184 -20.56 -7.64 4.02
CA PRO A 184 -19.71 -6.73 3.25
C PRO A 184 -20.36 -6.30 1.94
N GLU A 185 -20.17 -5.05 1.54
CA GLU A 185 -20.68 -4.55 0.26
C GLU A 185 -19.78 -5.04 -0.90
N PRO A 186 -20.32 -5.19 -2.12
CA PRO A 186 -19.50 -5.58 -3.29
C PRO A 186 -18.26 -4.70 -3.52
N ILE A 187 -18.34 -3.41 -3.16
CA ILE A 187 -17.23 -2.46 -3.28
C ILE A 187 -16.09 -2.77 -2.31
N ASP A 188 -16.36 -3.37 -1.15
CA ASP A 188 -15.34 -3.71 -0.15
C ASP A 188 -14.42 -4.81 -0.68
N TYR A 189 -15.00 -5.80 -1.38
CA TYR A 189 -14.22 -6.82 -2.12
C TYR A 189 -13.34 -6.18 -3.19
N VAL A 190 -13.88 -5.24 -3.97
CA VAL A 190 -13.11 -4.54 -5.01
C VAL A 190 -11.91 -3.83 -4.39
N PHE A 191 -12.10 -3.12 -3.28
CA PHE A 191 -11.03 -2.41 -2.61
C PHE A 191 -10.00 -3.33 -1.97
N TYR A 192 -10.43 -4.40 -1.30
CA TYR A 192 -9.51 -5.41 -0.77
C TYR A 192 -8.61 -5.98 -1.89
N TRP A 193 -9.22 -6.48 -2.97
CA TRP A 193 -8.47 -7.11 -4.06
C TRP A 193 -7.60 -6.13 -4.83
N CYS A 194 -8.03 -4.88 -4.97
CA CYS A 194 -7.21 -3.81 -5.56
C CYS A 194 -5.99 -3.49 -4.67
N GLY A 195 -6.17 -3.39 -3.35
CA GLY A 195 -5.09 -3.18 -2.39
C GLY A 195 -4.10 -4.34 -2.39
N PHE A 196 -4.60 -5.58 -2.30
CA PHE A 196 -3.81 -6.80 -2.38
C PHE A 196 -3.01 -6.85 -3.68
N THR A 197 -3.66 -6.64 -4.83
CA THR A 197 -3.01 -6.66 -6.14
C THR A 197 -1.94 -5.59 -6.27
N ALA A 198 -2.20 -4.37 -5.80
CA ALA A 198 -1.23 -3.26 -5.84
C ALA A 198 0.07 -3.62 -5.10
N PHE A 199 -0.03 -4.30 -3.95
CA PHE A 199 1.13 -4.71 -3.17
C PHE A 199 1.75 -6.03 -3.64
N ALA A 200 0.96 -6.99 -4.11
CA ALA A 200 1.46 -8.21 -4.75
C ALA A 200 2.33 -7.86 -5.98
N LEU A 201 1.90 -6.92 -6.82
CA LEU A 201 2.72 -6.39 -7.92
C LEU A 201 4.04 -5.80 -7.42
N ARG A 202 4.04 -5.11 -6.28
CA ARG A 202 5.27 -4.58 -5.65
C ARG A 202 6.23 -5.70 -5.25
N ILE A 203 5.72 -6.79 -4.69
CA ILE A 203 6.51 -7.97 -4.31
C ILE A 203 7.12 -8.63 -5.56
N ILE A 204 6.31 -8.87 -6.60
CA ILE A 204 6.77 -9.49 -7.86
C ILE A 204 7.80 -8.59 -8.56
N ALA A 205 7.56 -7.27 -8.61
CA ALA A 205 8.49 -6.30 -9.18
C ALA A 205 9.82 -6.25 -8.41
N TRP A 206 9.77 -6.39 -7.09
CA TRP A 206 10.96 -6.51 -6.26
C TRP A 206 11.74 -7.80 -6.57
N GLY A 207 11.06 -8.93 -6.73
CA GLY A 207 11.66 -10.20 -7.17
C GLY A 207 12.36 -10.07 -8.53
N LYS A 208 11.68 -9.49 -9.54
CA LYS A 208 12.28 -9.21 -10.86
C LYS A 208 13.55 -8.35 -10.75
N LYS A 209 13.53 -7.30 -9.94
CA LYS A 209 14.70 -6.43 -9.71
C LYS A 209 15.87 -7.18 -9.07
N ARG A 210 15.59 -8.07 -8.12
CA ARG A 210 16.63 -8.91 -7.48
C ARG A 210 17.29 -9.84 -8.47
N ILE A 211 16.52 -10.51 -9.32
CA ILE A 211 17.05 -11.39 -10.38
C ILE A 211 17.92 -10.59 -11.36
N LEU A 212 17.47 -9.40 -11.78
CA LEU A 212 18.25 -8.56 -12.68
C LEU A 212 19.55 -8.07 -12.04
N ALA A 213 19.51 -7.67 -10.77
CA ALA A 213 20.71 -7.26 -10.03
C ALA A 213 21.70 -8.43 -9.84
N ALA A 214 21.20 -9.63 -9.55
CA ALA A 214 22.00 -10.84 -9.45
C ALA A 214 22.73 -11.16 -10.76
N ARG A 215 22.00 -11.18 -11.88
CA ARG A 215 22.58 -11.42 -13.22
C ARG A 215 23.64 -10.40 -13.59
N LYS A 216 23.47 -9.13 -13.18
CA LYS A 216 24.44 -8.07 -13.45
C LYS A 216 25.72 -8.24 -12.61
N ASN A 217 25.59 -8.59 -11.33
CA ASN A 217 26.71 -8.63 -10.40
C ASN A 217 27.47 -9.96 -10.45
N THR A 218 26.81 -11.07 -10.78
CA THR A 218 27.42 -12.40 -10.77
C THR A 218 26.76 -13.28 -11.86
N PRO A 219 27.22 -13.19 -13.12
CA PRO A 219 26.56 -13.82 -14.27
C PRO A 219 26.46 -15.36 -14.17
N GLU A 220 27.44 -15.99 -13.53
CA GLU A 220 27.50 -17.46 -13.35
C GLU A 220 26.67 -17.96 -12.17
N SER A 221 26.20 -17.05 -11.32
CA SER A 221 25.40 -17.42 -10.17
C SER A 221 23.98 -17.79 -10.57
N SER A 222 23.46 -18.86 -9.98
CA SER A 222 22.08 -19.28 -10.19
C SER A 222 21.42 -19.53 -8.84
N THR A 223 20.11 -19.31 -8.78
CA THR A 223 19.34 -19.75 -7.61
C THR A 223 19.26 -21.27 -7.63
N PRO A 224 19.72 -21.97 -6.58
CA PRO A 224 19.62 -23.41 -6.51
C PRO A 224 18.17 -23.87 -6.67
N LEU A 225 17.97 -25.02 -7.32
CA LEU A 225 16.64 -25.52 -7.67
C LEU A 225 15.74 -25.68 -6.44
N ALA A 226 16.28 -26.14 -5.31
CA ALA A 226 15.57 -26.25 -4.04
C ALA A 226 15.01 -24.90 -3.56
N PHE A 227 15.78 -23.81 -3.66
CA PHE A 227 15.32 -22.47 -3.27
C PHE A 227 14.24 -21.92 -4.21
N LYS A 228 14.29 -22.26 -5.51
CA LYS A 228 13.21 -21.90 -6.45
C LYS A 228 11.91 -22.62 -6.10
N PHE A 229 11.95 -23.94 -5.89
CA PHE A 229 10.77 -24.70 -5.52
C PHE A 229 10.19 -24.23 -4.19
N MET A 230 11.00 -24.17 -3.14
CA MET A 230 10.56 -23.71 -1.83
C MET A 230 10.01 -22.28 -1.88
N GLY A 231 10.71 -21.36 -2.55
CA GLY A 231 10.25 -19.98 -2.71
C GLY A 231 8.93 -19.88 -3.48
N GLY A 232 8.77 -20.67 -4.54
CA GLY A 232 7.53 -20.77 -5.31
C GLY A 232 6.37 -21.31 -4.48
N THR A 233 6.60 -22.39 -3.73
CA THR A 233 5.60 -22.97 -2.82
C THR A 233 5.15 -21.98 -1.76
N ILE A 234 6.09 -21.31 -1.07
CA ILE A 234 5.77 -20.30 -0.05
C ILE A 234 4.99 -19.13 -0.69
N PHE A 235 5.37 -18.70 -1.89
CA PHE A 235 4.63 -17.65 -2.60
C PHE A 235 3.18 -18.07 -2.87
N SER A 236 2.96 -19.30 -3.35
CA SER A 236 1.62 -19.85 -3.59
C SER A 236 0.81 -19.99 -2.30
N ILE A 237 1.42 -20.38 -1.18
CA ILE A 237 0.78 -20.40 0.13
C ILE A 237 0.32 -19.00 0.52
N GLY A 238 1.16 -17.98 0.32
CA GLY A 238 0.79 -16.59 0.60
C GLY A 238 -0.38 -16.10 -0.26
N LEU A 239 -0.44 -16.52 -1.52
CA LEU A 239 -1.58 -16.23 -2.40
C LEU A 239 -2.87 -16.89 -1.90
N LEU A 240 -2.84 -18.16 -1.51
CA LEU A 240 -3.99 -18.85 -0.91
C LEU A 240 -4.40 -18.21 0.42
N ALA A 241 -3.42 -17.79 1.23
CA ALA A 241 -3.65 -17.11 2.50
C ALA A 241 -4.39 -15.78 2.32
N SER A 242 -4.27 -15.11 1.18
CA SER A 242 -5.06 -13.88 0.92
C SER A 242 -6.58 -14.11 1.00
N VAL A 243 -7.03 -15.33 0.70
CA VAL A 243 -8.45 -15.71 0.86
C VAL A 243 -8.67 -16.38 2.21
N ALA A 244 -7.83 -17.36 2.57
CA ALA A 244 -8.04 -18.16 3.77
C ALA A 244 -8.08 -17.32 5.05
N THR A 245 -7.23 -16.29 5.14
CA THR A 245 -7.16 -15.41 6.32
C THR A 245 -8.44 -14.63 6.57
N LEU A 246 -9.26 -14.39 5.54
CA LEU A 246 -10.56 -13.72 5.70
C LEU A 246 -11.56 -14.60 6.47
N TYR A 247 -11.47 -15.92 6.33
CA TYR A 247 -12.42 -16.87 6.95
C TYR A 247 -11.90 -17.47 8.26
N THR A 248 -10.61 -17.32 8.55
CA THR A 248 -9.96 -17.86 9.76
C THR A 248 -9.47 -16.76 10.69
N GLN A 249 -10.05 -15.56 10.61
CA GLN A 249 -9.59 -14.39 11.37
C GLN A 249 -9.60 -14.66 12.88
N ASP A 250 -10.67 -15.21 13.45
CA ASP A 250 -10.72 -15.54 14.89
C ASP A 250 -9.58 -16.45 15.34
N GLN A 251 -9.24 -17.46 14.54
CA GLN A 251 -8.14 -18.38 14.84
C GLN A 251 -6.79 -17.66 14.81
N ILE A 252 -6.61 -16.77 13.84
CA ILE A 252 -5.39 -15.97 13.69
C ILE A 252 -5.24 -15.00 14.85
N THR A 253 -6.28 -14.24 15.19
CA THR A 253 -6.28 -13.33 16.34
C THR A 253 -5.98 -14.08 17.61
N ASN A 254 -6.72 -15.15 17.92
CA ASN A 254 -6.51 -15.95 19.13
C ASN A 254 -5.07 -16.48 19.24
N PHE A 255 -4.49 -16.93 18.12
CA PHE A 255 -3.10 -17.40 18.11
C PHE A 255 -2.10 -16.26 18.33
N LEU A 256 -2.24 -15.15 17.61
CA LEU A 256 -1.28 -14.04 17.65
C LEU A 256 -1.37 -13.25 18.96
N THR A 257 -2.53 -13.19 19.60
CA THR A 257 -2.74 -12.48 20.86
C THR A 257 -2.81 -13.40 22.08
N ALA A 258 -2.56 -14.71 21.93
CA ALA A 258 -2.48 -15.62 23.08
C ALA A 258 -1.41 -15.20 24.12
N PRO A 259 -0.21 -14.71 23.73
CA PRO A 259 0.72 -14.14 24.69
C PRO A 259 0.27 -12.76 25.19
N GLN A 260 0.31 -12.53 26.49
CA GLN A 260 -0.13 -11.27 27.11
C GLN A 260 0.54 -10.03 26.50
N TRP A 261 1.86 -10.08 26.28
CA TRP A 261 2.59 -8.96 25.67
C TRP A 261 2.07 -8.58 24.29
N SER A 262 1.53 -9.55 23.53
CA SER A 262 0.97 -9.32 22.20
C SER A 262 -0.44 -8.75 22.29
N ALA A 263 -1.27 -9.26 23.20
CA ALA A 263 -2.59 -8.72 23.49
C ALA A 263 -2.52 -7.25 23.92
N ASP A 264 -1.56 -6.91 24.80
CA ASP A 264 -1.37 -5.54 25.28
C ASP A 264 -1.02 -4.58 24.14
N LEU A 265 -0.25 -5.04 23.14
CA LEU A 265 0.16 -4.22 21.99
C LEU A 265 -0.98 -3.87 21.03
N VAL A 266 -2.09 -4.63 21.02
CA VAL A 266 -3.24 -4.39 20.11
C VAL A 266 -3.78 -2.96 20.27
N LEU A 267 -3.74 -2.41 21.48
CA LEU A 267 -4.23 -1.05 21.78
C LEU A 267 -3.25 0.05 21.37
N TRP A 268 -1.95 -0.24 21.31
CA TRP A 268 -0.90 0.78 21.24
C TRP A 268 -0.14 0.80 19.91
N LEU A 269 0.01 -0.35 19.27
CA LEU A 269 0.85 -0.50 18.09
C LEU A 269 -0.03 -0.52 16.83
N PRO A 270 0.08 0.49 15.95
CA PRO A 270 -0.62 0.54 14.67
C PRO A 270 -0.55 -0.79 13.92
N PHE A 271 -1.72 -1.28 13.50
CA PHE A 271 -1.90 -2.50 12.73
C PHE A 271 -1.48 -3.81 13.41
N TRP A 272 -1.03 -3.81 14.67
CA TRP A 272 -0.68 -5.05 15.38
C TRP A 272 -1.93 -5.93 15.58
N PRO A 273 -1.86 -7.26 15.39
CA PRO A 273 -0.67 -8.09 15.15
C PRO A 273 -0.34 -8.37 13.67
N PHE A 274 -0.70 -7.43 12.80
CA PHE A 274 -0.46 -7.45 11.35
C PHE A 274 -1.19 -8.57 10.60
N GLU A 275 -2.32 -9.04 11.11
CA GLU A 275 -3.16 -10.09 10.49
C GLU A 275 -3.49 -9.81 9.02
N PRO A 276 -3.92 -8.58 8.65
CA PRO A 276 -4.24 -8.27 7.25
C PRO A 276 -3.06 -8.48 6.30
N PHE A 277 -1.83 -8.41 6.81
CA PHE A 277 -0.60 -8.38 6.02
C PHE A 277 0.08 -9.75 5.93
N LEU A 278 -0.40 -10.77 6.65
CA LEU A 278 0.23 -12.10 6.68
C LEU A 278 0.43 -12.70 5.29
N SER A 279 -0.61 -12.64 4.44
CA SER A 279 -0.54 -13.12 3.05
C SER A 279 0.59 -12.45 2.27
N LEU A 280 0.70 -11.12 2.36
CA LEU A 280 1.75 -10.33 1.71
C LEU A 280 3.14 -10.63 2.28
N PHE A 281 3.27 -10.84 3.60
CA PHE A 281 4.54 -11.23 4.21
C PHE A 281 5.02 -12.60 3.73
N ILE A 282 4.12 -13.58 3.67
CA ILE A 282 4.41 -14.92 3.16
C ILE A 282 4.85 -14.84 1.68
N MET A 283 4.12 -14.08 0.84
CA MET A 283 4.52 -13.85 -0.56
C MET A 283 5.90 -13.17 -0.67
N GLY A 284 6.19 -12.21 0.20
CA GLY A 284 7.49 -11.55 0.28
C GLY A 284 8.62 -12.52 0.62
N LEU A 285 8.42 -13.38 1.62
CA LEU A 285 9.37 -14.43 2.00
C LEU A 285 9.60 -15.43 0.86
N GLY A 286 8.53 -15.91 0.22
CA GLY A 286 8.63 -16.81 -0.93
C GLY A 286 9.45 -16.18 -2.06
N THR A 287 9.18 -14.91 -2.38
CA THR A 287 9.96 -14.15 -3.38
C THR A 287 11.43 -13.99 -2.98
N MET A 288 11.71 -13.74 -1.71
CA MET A 288 13.07 -13.61 -1.20
C MET A 288 13.87 -14.90 -1.41
N MET A 289 13.27 -16.06 -1.11
CA MET A 289 13.88 -17.37 -1.30
C MET A 289 14.03 -17.72 -2.78
N PHE A 290 13.00 -17.47 -3.58
CA PHE A 290 12.99 -17.72 -5.03
C PHE A 290 14.10 -16.94 -5.77
N THR A 291 14.53 -15.82 -5.20
CA THR A 291 15.56 -14.95 -5.78
C THR A 291 16.88 -14.97 -5.00
N LYS A 292 17.07 -15.96 -4.12
CA LYS A 292 18.33 -16.14 -3.38
C LYS A 292 19.39 -16.67 -4.34
N VAL A 293 20.52 -15.97 -4.40
CA VAL A 293 21.63 -16.34 -5.28
C VAL A 293 22.61 -17.18 -4.49
N SER A 294 23.12 -18.26 -5.10
CA SER A 294 24.30 -18.98 -4.60
C SER A 294 25.40 -18.86 -5.65
N ALA A 295 26.65 -18.67 -5.21
CA ALA A 295 27.80 -18.82 -6.11
C ALA A 295 27.83 -20.28 -6.61
N SER A 296 28.18 -20.46 -7.88
CA SER A 296 28.43 -21.78 -8.46
C SER A 296 29.59 -22.44 -7.72
N THR A 297 29.34 -23.64 -7.19
CA THR A 297 30.34 -24.49 -6.56
C THR A 297 31.28 -25.07 -7.63
N GLU A 298 32.06 -24.22 -8.28
CA GLU A 298 33.09 -24.66 -9.24
C GLU A 298 34.51 -24.25 -8.77
N GLN A 299 34.60 -23.32 -7.81
CA GLN A 299 35.86 -22.95 -7.16
C GLN A 299 36.30 -23.91 -6.03
N THR A 300 35.44 -24.82 -5.56
CA THR A 300 35.81 -25.80 -4.51
C THR A 300 36.43 -27.08 -5.09
N ARG A 301 36.37 -27.30 -6.42
CA ARG A 301 36.98 -28.50 -7.04
C ARG A 301 38.42 -28.29 -7.52
N VAL A 302 38.88 -27.06 -7.70
CA VAL A 302 40.24 -26.78 -8.23
C VAL A 302 41.31 -26.86 -7.14
N THR A 303 40.95 -26.75 -5.86
CA THR A 303 41.89 -26.93 -4.72
C THR A 303 41.90 -28.34 -4.13
N ALA A 304 41.12 -29.28 -4.65
CA ALA A 304 41.02 -30.65 -4.13
C ALA A 304 41.65 -31.72 -5.05
N LEU A 305 42.32 -31.33 -6.14
CA LEU A 305 42.98 -32.22 -7.09
C LEU A 305 44.45 -31.87 -7.32
N ASP A 306 45.13 -31.39 -6.29
CA ASP A 306 46.59 -31.55 -6.22
C ASP A 306 47.04 -31.89 -4.80
N PRO A 307 47.05 -33.19 -4.50
CA PRO A 307 48.18 -33.76 -3.82
C PRO A 307 48.70 -34.87 -4.73
N GLN A 308 49.69 -34.56 -5.58
CA GLN A 308 50.94 -35.33 -5.75
C GLN A 308 51.61 -34.96 -7.08
N THR A 309 52.73 -34.23 -7.02
CA THR A 309 53.93 -34.53 -7.81
C THR A 309 55.17 -33.97 -7.11
N GLU A 310 56.02 -34.91 -6.68
CA GLU A 310 57.48 -34.88 -6.39
C GLU A 310 58.05 -33.93 -5.31
#